data_AF-A0A4D4L0F0-F1
#
_entry.id   AF-A0A4D4L0F0-F1
#
_cell.length_a   1.000
_cell.length_b   1.000
_cell.length_c   1.000
_cell.angle_alpha   90.00
_cell.angle_beta   90.00
_cell.angle_gamma   90.00
#
_symmetry.space_group_name_H-M   'P 1'
#
loop_
_entity.id
_entity.type
_entity.pdbx_description
1 polymer ?
#
loop_
_entity_poly.entity_id
_entity_poly.type
_entity_poly.pdbx_seq_one_letter_code
_entity_poly.pdbx_strand_id
1 'polypeptide(L)'
;MLGKSPLTPLHYLPSKARRAPGQDPDNSLDLVSRKPGNRKAVCGRGFRKHNDTAKVMTPNGNPDAISCDEFPFAATYESPGFPAASGGLNPAKNTEYAGLECVQTVVAKGDGTREHLYNDTTYDDPTWPALCGRSSMSTYINTQSMQPFGISSAKQFRLLDKDEYWVDPANGRFADCDPSKDEIKCTMK
;
A
#
# COMPACT_ATOMS: atom_id res chain seq x y z
N MET A 1 -1.94 2.31 -14.41
CA MET A 1 -1.72 2.05 -12.98
C MET A 1 -2.82 1.12 -12.49
N LEU A 2 -2.45 0.00 -11.87
CA LEU A 2 -3.42 -0.97 -11.34
C LEU A 2 -4.32 -0.32 -10.29
N GLY A 3 -5.58 -0.78 -10.19
CA GLY A 3 -6.57 -0.32 -9.24
C GLY A 3 -7.16 1.08 -9.41
N LYS A 4 -6.83 1.81 -10.47
CA LYS A 4 -7.35 3.18 -10.71
C LYS A 4 -8.75 3.21 -11.31
N SER A 5 -9.15 2.17 -12.04
CA SER A 5 -10.39 2.18 -12.82
C SER A 5 -10.94 0.78 -13.03
N PRO A 6 -12.21 0.64 -13.49
CA PRO A 6 -12.77 -0.65 -13.88
C PRO A 6 -11.99 -1.35 -15.02
N LEU A 7 -11.22 -0.62 -15.83
CA LEU A 7 -10.40 -1.20 -16.89
C LEU A 7 -9.06 -1.78 -16.39
N THR A 8 -8.68 -1.41 -15.18
CA THR A 8 -7.46 -1.85 -14.51
C THR A 8 -7.77 -2.11 -13.04
N PRO A 9 -8.63 -3.09 -12.71
CA PRO A 9 -9.06 -3.33 -11.34
C PRO A 9 -7.95 -3.96 -10.49
N LEU A 10 -8.22 -4.05 -9.20
CA LEU A 10 -7.55 -4.93 -8.25
C LEU A 10 -8.45 -6.14 -7.99
N HIS A 11 -7.86 -7.29 -7.69
CA HIS A 11 -8.60 -8.49 -7.31
C HIS A 11 -8.53 -8.67 -5.80
N TYR A 12 -9.69 -8.76 -5.16
CA TYR A 12 -9.79 -8.87 -3.71
C TYR A 12 -9.18 -10.19 -3.20
N LEU A 13 -8.25 -10.08 -2.25
CA LEU A 13 -7.69 -11.20 -1.50
C LEU A 13 -8.28 -11.18 -0.07
N PRO A 14 -9.35 -11.96 0.21
CA PRO A 14 -10.01 -11.94 1.51
C PRO A 14 -9.12 -12.48 2.62
N SER A 15 -9.50 -12.35 3.90
CA SER A 15 -8.78 -13.02 4.99
C SER A 15 -8.84 -14.55 4.87
N LYS A 16 -7.92 -15.27 5.54
CA LYS A 16 -7.81 -16.74 5.50
C LYS A 16 -9.14 -17.47 5.71
N ALA A 17 -10.00 -16.96 6.61
CA ALA A 17 -11.30 -17.55 6.90
C ALA A 17 -12.32 -17.51 5.74
N ARG A 18 -12.08 -16.69 4.71
CA ARG A 18 -12.96 -16.50 3.55
C ARG A 18 -12.28 -16.80 2.20
N ARG A 19 -11.07 -17.35 2.21
CA ARG A 19 -10.29 -17.70 1.00
C ARG A 19 -10.50 -19.17 0.62
N ALA A 20 -10.26 -19.49 -0.64
CA ALA A 20 -10.20 -20.87 -1.10
C ALA A 20 -9.04 -21.64 -0.40
N PRO A 21 -9.20 -22.93 -0.10
CA PRO A 21 -8.13 -23.76 0.45
C PRO A 21 -6.87 -23.76 -0.44
N GLY A 22 -5.68 -23.69 0.17
CA GLY A 22 -4.40 -23.73 -0.55
C GLY A 22 -3.85 -22.39 -1.05
N GLN A 23 -4.60 -21.29 -0.89
CA GLN A 23 -4.14 -19.93 -1.17
C GLN A 23 -3.65 -19.22 0.10
N ASP A 24 -2.76 -19.89 0.85
CA ASP A 24 -2.11 -19.26 1.98
C ASP A 24 -0.94 -18.42 1.44
N PRO A 25 -0.85 -17.11 1.76
CA PRO A 25 0.31 -16.28 1.46
C PRO A 25 1.52 -16.67 2.35
N ASP A 26 1.71 -17.96 2.62
CA ASP A 26 2.72 -18.43 3.54
C ASP A 26 4.10 -18.29 2.89
N ASN A 27 4.82 -17.27 3.33
CA ASN A 27 6.25 -17.38 3.59
C ASN A 27 6.52 -16.74 4.96
N SER A 28 6.26 -17.57 5.99
CA SER A 28 6.54 -17.43 7.43
C SER A 28 5.52 -16.64 8.27
N LEU A 29 4.69 -17.41 8.97
CA LEU A 29 4.34 -17.20 10.38
C LEU A 29 5.42 -16.38 11.11
N ASP A 30 5.05 -15.20 11.57
CA ASP A 30 5.56 -14.72 12.83
C ASP A 30 4.41 -14.84 13.84
N LEU A 31 4.58 -15.76 14.79
CA LEU A 31 3.70 -15.98 15.93
C LEU A 31 3.64 -14.73 16.85
N VAL A 32 4.47 -13.72 16.62
CA VAL A 32 4.55 -12.47 17.39
C VAL A 32 3.72 -11.33 16.79
N SER A 33 3.50 -11.25 15.46
CA SER A 33 2.96 -10.03 14.82
C SER A 33 1.61 -10.13 14.07
N ARG A 34 1.03 -11.32 13.86
CA ARG A 34 -0.31 -11.52 13.25
C ARG A 34 -0.58 -10.78 11.91
N LYS A 35 0.40 -10.67 10.99
CA LYS A 35 0.22 -10.02 9.66
C LYS A 35 0.35 -11.01 8.47
N PRO A 36 -0.30 -10.76 7.31
CA PRO A 36 -0.19 -11.60 6.11
C PRO A 36 1.22 -11.57 5.48
N GLY A 37 1.68 -12.67 4.89
CA GLY A 37 3.04 -12.81 4.32
C GLY A 37 3.39 -11.79 3.22
N ASN A 38 2.42 -11.36 2.40
CA ASN A 38 2.63 -10.36 1.35
C ASN A 38 3.17 -9.04 1.90
N ARG A 39 2.53 -8.54 2.97
CA ARG A 39 2.95 -7.29 3.62
C ARG A 39 4.36 -7.40 4.20
N LYS A 40 4.80 -8.59 4.63
CA LYS A 40 6.17 -8.79 5.10
C LYS A 40 7.18 -8.76 3.94
N ALA A 41 6.85 -9.30 2.77
CA ALA A 41 7.73 -9.22 1.61
C ALA A 41 7.93 -7.77 1.13
N VAL A 42 6.89 -6.94 1.20
CA VAL A 42 6.94 -5.53 0.76
C VAL A 42 7.44 -4.60 1.86
N CYS A 43 6.91 -4.72 3.07
CA CYS A 43 7.15 -3.84 4.22
C CYS A 43 8.05 -4.43 5.31
N GLY A 44 8.70 -5.56 5.06
CA GLY A 44 9.58 -6.24 6.02
C GLY A 44 11.03 -5.74 5.96
N ARG A 45 11.99 -6.68 5.86
CA ARG A 45 13.43 -6.39 6.06
C ARG A 45 13.99 -5.30 5.14
N GLY A 46 13.44 -5.16 3.93
CA GLY A 46 13.87 -4.14 2.96
C GLY A 46 13.24 -2.76 3.13
N PHE A 47 12.35 -2.56 4.11
CA PHE A 47 11.72 -1.27 4.37
C PHE A 47 12.49 -0.53 5.47
N ARG A 48 12.99 0.66 5.12
CA ARG A 48 13.62 1.60 6.03
C ARG A 48 12.61 2.67 6.41
N LYS A 49 12.45 2.88 7.73
CA LYS A 49 11.65 3.97 8.27
C LYS A 49 12.42 5.27 8.04
N HIS A 50 11.80 6.25 7.39
CA HIS A 50 12.44 7.54 7.14
C HIS A 50 12.39 8.42 8.40
N ASN A 51 13.50 9.06 8.76
CA ASN A 51 13.57 9.87 9.99
C ASN A 51 12.65 11.09 9.97
N ASP A 52 12.43 11.66 8.78
CA ASP A 52 11.55 12.82 8.59
C ASP A 52 10.07 12.47 8.44
N THR A 53 9.70 11.20 8.63
CA THR A 53 8.28 10.81 8.58
C THR A 53 7.49 11.61 9.60
N ALA A 54 6.47 12.32 9.13
CA ALA A 54 5.54 13.05 9.96
C ALA A 54 4.79 12.07 10.86
N LYS A 55 4.85 12.35 12.17
CA LYS A 55 4.12 11.61 13.19
C LYS A 55 2.98 12.48 13.68
N VAL A 56 1.77 11.95 13.60
CA VAL A 56 0.61 12.57 14.22
C VAL A 56 0.55 12.23 15.71
N MET A 57 -0.20 13.02 16.47
CA MET A 57 -0.58 12.64 17.82
C MET A 57 -1.75 11.65 17.73
N THR A 58 -1.59 10.49 18.36
CA THR A 58 -2.70 9.53 18.48
C THR A 58 -3.79 10.10 19.39
N PRO A 59 -5.05 9.59 19.32
CA PRO A 59 -6.13 10.03 20.22
C PRO A 59 -5.81 9.94 21.72
N ASN A 60 -4.82 9.10 22.09
CA ASN A 60 -4.38 8.90 23.47
C ASN A 60 -3.25 9.87 23.88
N GLY A 61 -2.92 10.87 23.04
CA GLY A 61 -1.89 11.86 23.35
C GLY A 61 -0.45 11.36 23.23
N ASN A 62 -0.22 10.18 22.64
CA ASN A 62 1.13 9.67 22.38
C ASN A 62 1.57 9.99 20.94
N PRO A 63 2.86 10.30 20.72
CA PRO A 63 3.44 10.36 19.38
C PRO A 63 3.27 9.02 18.67
N ASP A 64 2.77 9.07 17.44
CA ASP A 64 2.51 7.86 16.65
C ASP A 64 3.80 7.16 16.19
N ALA A 65 3.67 5.87 15.82
CA ALA A 65 4.75 5.08 15.27
C ALA A 65 4.85 5.25 13.75
N ILE A 66 6.04 5.01 13.19
CA ILE A 66 6.23 4.95 11.73
C ILE A 66 5.86 3.56 11.22
N SER A 67 5.08 3.53 10.14
CA SER A 67 4.64 2.34 9.42
C SER A 67 5.09 2.37 7.96
N CYS A 68 4.97 1.21 7.32
CA CYS A 68 5.07 1.05 5.87
C CYS A 68 3.66 0.92 5.29
N ASP A 69 3.33 1.80 4.36
CA ASP A 69 2.17 1.71 3.49
C ASP A 69 2.55 1.15 2.13
N GLU A 70 1.62 0.46 1.47
CA GLU A 70 1.85 -0.18 0.17
C GLU A 70 0.62 -0.07 -0.74
N PHE A 71 0.88 0.19 -2.02
CA PHE A 71 -0.09 0.08 -3.09
C PHE A 71 0.54 -0.63 -4.31
N PRO A 72 -0.10 -1.66 -4.90
CA PRO A 72 -1.37 -2.27 -4.51
C PRO A 72 -1.36 -2.87 -3.10
N PHE A 73 -2.51 -2.86 -2.42
CA PHE A 73 -2.61 -3.27 -1.02
C PHE A 73 -2.25 -4.74 -0.82
N ALA A 74 -1.70 -5.12 0.35
CA ALA A 74 -1.45 -6.54 0.68
C ALA A 74 -2.69 -7.45 0.60
N ALA A 75 -3.90 -6.89 0.65
CA ALA A 75 -5.16 -7.60 0.48
C ALA A 75 -5.61 -7.69 -0.99
N THR A 76 -4.66 -7.76 -1.92
CA THR A 76 -4.90 -7.92 -3.36
C THR A 76 -4.01 -9.00 -3.97
N TYR A 77 -4.42 -9.55 -5.11
CA TYR A 77 -3.59 -10.44 -5.91
C TYR A 77 -2.49 -9.68 -6.69
N GLU A 78 -2.64 -8.36 -6.85
CA GLU A 78 -1.67 -7.44 -7.45
C GLU A 78 -0.60 -6.97 -6.46
N SER A 79 -0.67 -7.38 -5.20
CA SER A 79 0.39 -7.08 -4.25
C SER A 79 1.71 -7.68 -4.76
N PRO A 80 2.80 -6.90 -4.82
CA PRO A 80 4.10 -7.39 -5.32
C PRO A 80 4.69 -8.49 -4.42
N GLY A 81 4.27 -8.54 -3.16
CA GLY A 81 4.63 -9.62 -2.24
C GLY A 81 3.86 -10.92 -2.47
N PHE A 82 2.86 -10.98 -3.36
CA PHE A 82 2.05 -12.18 -3.57
C PHE A 82 2.64 -13.07 -4.68
N PRO A 83 3.03 -14.34 -4.41
CA PRO A 83 3.73 -15.17 -5.38
C PRO A 83 2.90 -15.56 -6.60
N ALA A 84 3.54 -15.61 -7.78
CA ALA A 84 2.94 -16.10 -9.02
C ALA A 84 2.35 -17.52 -8.87
N ALA A 85 3.08 -18.41 -8.19
CA ALA A 85 2.66 -19.80 -7.95
C ALA A 85 1.37 -19.92 -7.12
N SER A 86 1.01 -18.87 -6.37
CA SER A 86 -0.21 -18.77 -5.57
C SER A 86 -1.31 -17.94 -6.27
N GLY A 87 -1.09 -17.57 -7.53
CA GLY A 87 -2.02 -16.78 -8.35
C GLY A 87 -1.74 -15.28 -8.38
N GLY A 88 -0.60 -14.81 -7.87
CA GLY A 88 -0.23 -13.39 -7.93
C GLY A 88 -0.13 -12.83 -9.35
N LEU A 89 -0.67 -11.63 -9.52
CA LEU A 89 -0.84 -10.98 -10.82
C LEU A 89 0.23 -9.93 -11.11
N ASN A 90 0.96 -9.49 -10.08
CA ASN A 90 2.03 -8.51 -10.19
C ASN A 90 3.22 -8.83 -9.26
N PRO A 91 3.71 -10.09 -9.23
CA PRO A 91 4.75 -10.50 -8.30
C PRO A 91 6.07 -9.78 -8.59
N ALA A 92 6.73 -9.28 -7.55
CA ALA A 92 8.09 -8.80 -7.64
C ALA A 92 9.04 -9.93 -8.05
N LYS A 93 10.13 -9.61 -8.76
CA LYS A 93 11.13 -10.62 -9.14
C LYS A 93 11.86 -11.15 -7.92
N ASN A 94 12.19 -10.25 -6.98
CA ASN A 94 12.79 -10.61 -5.71
C ASN A 94 11.71 -10.72 -4.62
N THR A 95 11.27 -11.94 -4.32
CA THR A 95 10.25 -12.17 -3.29
C THR A 95 10.75 -11.97 -1.85
N GLU A 96 12.06 -11.90 -1.64
CA GLU A 96 12.63 -11.59 -0.32
C GLU A 96 12.59 -10.07 -0.02
N TYR A 97 12.66 -9.25 -1.07
CA TYR A 97 12.67 -7.78 -0.99
C TYR A 97 11.71 -7.13 -1.99
N ALA A 98 10.50 -7.68 -2.13
CA ALA A 98 9.52 -7.28 -3.14
C ALA A 98 9.20 -5.79 -3.14
N GLY A 99 9.39 -5.13 -2.00
CA GLY A 99 9.14 -3.70 -1.87
C GLY A 99 10.20 -2.78 -2.47
N LEU A 100 11.42 -3.24 -2.82
CA LEU A 100 12.45 -2.37 -3.42
C LEU A 100 12.14 -1.99 -4.87
N GLU A 101 11.28 -2.75 -5.54
CA GLU A 101 10.82 -2.49 -6.90
C GLU A 101 9.68 -1.44 -6.94
N CYS A 102 9.24 -0.96 -5.78
CA CYS A 102 8.23 0.10 -5.65
C CYS A 102 8.86 1.49 -5.74
N VAL A 103 8.07 2.48 -6.18
CA VAL A 103 8.35 3.89 -5.89
C VAL A 103 8.39 4.07 -4.38
N GLN A 104 9.48 4.64 -3.87
CA GLN A 104 9.68 4.86 -2.44
C GLN A 104 9.29 6.28 -2.09
N THR A 105 8.42 6.44 -1.10
CA THR A 105 7.95 7.76 -0.67
C THR A 105 7.99 7.92 0.85
N VAL A 106 7.96 9.17 1.30
CA VAL A 106 7.83 9.53 2.71
C VAL A 106 6.74 10.58 2.86
N VAL A 107 5.84 10.38 3.80
CA VAL A 107 4.95 11.45 4.27
C VAL A 107 5.73 12.25 5.30
N ALA A 108 6.15 13.46 4.94
CA ALA A 108 6.91 14.36 5.81
C ALA A 108 6.14 15.66 6.04
N LYS A 109 6.58 16.45 7.03
CA LYS A 109 6.02 17.79 7.24
C LYS A 109 6.30 18.64 6.00
N GLY A 110 5.23 19.18 5.42
CA GLY A 110 5.28 20.10 4.29
C GLY A 110 5.36 21.55 4.75
N ASP A 111 4.70 22.44 4.03
CA ASP A 111 4.62 23.85 4.39
C ASP A 111 3.56 24.10 5.49
N GLY A 112 3.99 24.78 6.55
CA GLY A 112 3.12 25.14 7.67
C GLY A 112 2.67 23.94 8.51
N THR A 113 1.37 23.64 8.51
CA THR A 113 0.75 22.58 9.33
C THR A 113 0.38 21.32 8.55
N ARG A 114 0.73 21.25 7.26
CA ARG A 114 0.34 20.14 6.38
C ARG A 114 1.45 19.10 6.26
N GLU A 115 1.03 17.88 5.94
CA GLU A 115 1.92 16.78 5.61
C GLU A 115 1.87 16.54 4.11
N HIS A 116 3.01 16.36 3.48
CA HIS A 116 3.14 16.13 2.04
C HIS A 116 3.79 14.77 1.79
N LEU A 117 3.45 14.17 0.65
CA LEU A 117 4.13 12.98 0.15
C LEU A 117 5.32 13.41 -0.72
N TYR A 118 6.51 12.97 -0.34
CA TYR A 118 7.75 13.22 -1.07
C TYR A 118 8.35 11.90 -1.55
N ASN A 119 9.19 11.95 -2.58
CA ASN A 119 10.07 10.84 -2.91
C ASN A 119 11.05 10.60 -1.74
N ASP A 120 11.25 9.35 -1.36
CA ASP A 120 12.23 8.98 -0.36
C ASP A 120 13.63 8.91 -1.00
N THR A 121 14.38 10.00 -0.87
CA THR A 121 15.75 10.14 -1.43
C THR A 121 16.79 9.21 -0.81
N THR A 122 16.43 8.39 0.19
CA THR A 122 17.32 7.35 0.73
C THR A 122 17.32 6.06 -0.10
N TYR A 123 16.49 6.00 -1.15
CA TYR A 123 16.48 4.97 -2.16
C TYR A 123 16.81 5.55 -3.53
N ASP A 124 17.25 4.70 -4.44
CA ASP A 124 17.46 5.09 -5.83
C ASP A 124 16.14 5.47 -6.48
N ASP A 125 16.17 6.55 -7.26
CA ASP A 125 15.02 6.93 -8.08
C ASP A 125 14.65 5.77 -9.03
N PRO A 126 13.36 5.49 -9.24
CA PRO A 126 12.94 4.41 -10.12
C PRO A 126 13.42 4.66 -11.54
N THR A 127 14.36 3.84 -12.02
CA THR A 127 14.76 3.79 -13.44
C THR A 127 13.97 2.74 -14.23
N TRP A 128 12.97 2.14 -13.58
CA TRP A 128 12.14 1.06 -14.09
C TRP A 128 10.65 1.43 -14.01
N PRO A 129 9.78 0.77 -14.80
CA PRO A 129 8.34 0.86 -14.60
C PRO A 129 8.00 0.30 -13.22
N ALA A 130 7.69 1.16 -12.26
CA ALA A 130 7.42 0.75 -10.90
C ALA A 130 6.16 -0.13 -10.82
N LEU A 131 6.29 -1.27 -10.14
CA LEU A 131 5.20 -2.24 -9.96
C LEU A 131 4.20 -1.79 -8.88
N CYS A 132 4.63 -0.88 -8.01
CA CYS A 132 3.97 -0.52 -6.77
C CYS A 132 4.48 0.82 -6.23
N GLY A 133 3.81 1.37 -5.23
CA GLY A 133 4.28 2.44 -4.35
C GLY A 133 4.41 1.91 -2.92
N ARG A 134 5.46 2.35 -2.21
CA ARG A 134 5.72 2.00 -0.82
C ARG A 134 6.13 3.25 -0.05
N SER A 135 5.44 3.54 1.05
CA SER A 135 5.62 4.81 1.76
C SER A 135 5.95 4.63 3.24
N SER A 136 6.87 5.45 3.75
CA SER A 136 7.05 5.69 5.18
C SER A 136 6.05 6.74 5.66
N MET A 137 5.15 6.37 6.57
CA MET A 137 4.11 7.28 7.08
C MET A 137 3.66 6.93 8.50
N SER A 138 2.90 7.83 9.14
CA SER A 138 2.21 7.59 10.41
C SER A 138 1.38 6.29 10.37
N THR A 139 1.52 5.46 11.42
CA THR A 139 0.74 4.23 11.61
C THR A 139 -0.74 4.52 11.74
N TYR A 140 -1.10 5.59 12.45
CA TYR A 140 -2.47 6.06 12.60
C TYR A 140 -3.07 6.42 11.24
N ILE A 141 -2.42 7.27 10.45
CA ILE A 141 -2.89 7.65 9.10
C ILE A 141 -3.05 6.42 8.21
N ASN A 142 -2.02 5.57 8.13
CA ASN A 142 -2.04 4.34 7.33
C ASN A 142 -3.23 3.45 7.73
N THR A 143 -3.39 3.20 9.03
CA THR A 143 -4.46 2.33 9.55
C THR A 143 -5.83 2.91 9.23
N GLN A 144 -6.06 4.20 9.49
CA GLN A 144 -7.37 4.83 9.30
C GLN A 144 -7.78 4.91 7.83
N SER A 145 -6.81 5.03 6.91
CA SER A 145 -7.11 5.17 5.48
C SER A 145 -7.89 3.98 4.90
N MET A 146 -7.47 2.75 5.24
CA MET A 146 -8.01 1.51 4.66
C MET A 146 -8.76 0.61 5.64
N GLN A 147 -8.79 0.94 6.94
CA GLN A 147 -9.60 0.21 7.91
C GLN A 147 -11.09 0.11 7.48
N PRO A 148 -11.75 1.17 6.98
CA PRO A 148 -13.15 1.08 6.54
C PRO A 148 -13.35 0.02 5.46
N PHE A 149 -12.40 -0.18 4.55
CA PHE A 149 -12.53 -1.15 3.47
C PHE A 149 -12.79 -2.56 4.00
N GLY A 150 -12.01 -3.02 4.98
CA GLY A 150 -12.16 -4.36 5.56
C GLY A 150 -13.35 -4.51 6.51
N ILE A 151 -13.73 -3.44 7.23
CA ILE A 151 -14.81 -3.50 8.23
C ILE A 151 -16.19 -3.33 7.59
N SER A 152 -16.35 -2.37 6.67
CA SER A 152 -17.63 -2.02 6.07
C SER A 152 -17.67 -2.30 4.57
N SER A 153 -16.79 -1.73 3.74
CA SER A 153 -16.95 -1.76 2.27
C SER A 153 -16.95 -3.18 1.70
N ALA A 154 -15.95 -4.00 2.01
CA ALA A 154 -15.87 -5.38 1.51
C ALA A 154 -17.06 -6.25 1.98
N LYS A 155 -17.67 -5.92 3.12
CA LYS A 155 -18.88 -6.62 3.60
C LYS A 155 -20.15 -6.08 2.94
N GLN A 156 -20.26 -4.76 2.81
CA GLN A 156 -21.41 -4.07 2.21
C GLN A 156 -21.57 -4.47 0.74
N PHE A 157 -20.48 -4.50 -0.01
CA PHE A 157 -20.45 -4.93 -1.41
C PHE A 157 -20.30 -6.45 -1.55
N ARG A 158 -20.22 -7.18 -0.44
CA ARG A 158 -20.10 -8.64 -0.39
C ARG A 158 -18.97 -9.20 -1.25
N LEU A 159 -17.84 -8.49 -1.29
CA LEU A 159 -16.67 -8.91 -2.09
C LEU A 159 -16.22 -10.32 -1.69
N LEU A 160 -16.17 -11.19 -2.69
CA LEU A 160 -15.68 -12.56 -2.65
C LEU A 160 -14.23 -12.61 -3.16
N ASP A 161 -13.59 -13.77 -2.95
CA ASP A 161 -12.24 -14.01 -3.44
C ASP A 161 -12.16 -13.74 -4.95
N LYS A 162 -11.17 -12.94 -5.34
CA LYS A 162 -10.91 -12.45 -6.71
C LYS A 162 -11.94 -11.49 -7.29
N ASP A 163 -12.93 -11.04 -6.52
CA ASP A 163 -13.81 -9.98 -7.00
C ASP A 163 -13.00 -8.73 -7.34
N GLU A 164 -13.32 -8.15 -8.49
CA GLU A 164 -12.69 -6.94 -8.99
C GLU A 164 -13.19 -5.72 -8.22
N TYR A 165 -12.27 -4.82 -7.85
CA TYR A 165 -12.58 -3.52 -7.29
C TYR A 165 -11.53 -2.49 -7.70
N TRP A 166 -11.88 -1.21 -7.66
CA TRP A 166 -10.93 -0.13 -7.88
C TRP A 166 -11.08 0.92 -6.77
N VAL A 167 -10.03 1.71 -6.59
CA VAL A 167 -10.01 2.80 -5.61
C VAL A 167 -9.87 4.11 -6.36
N ASP A 168 -10.82 5.01 -6.14
CA ASP A 168 -10.65 6.42 -6.43
C ASP A 168 -10.22 7.12 -5.13
N PRO A 169 -8.91 7.38 -4.92
CA PRO A 169 -8.39 7.90 -3.66
C PRO A 169 -8.84 9.34 -3.36
N ALA A 170 -9.55 9.98 -4.29
CA ALA A 170 -9.91 11.39 -4.19
C ALA A 170 -11.31 11.72 -4.70
N ASN A 171 -12.12 10.76 -5.14
CA ASN A 171 -13.41 11.02 -5.79
C ASN A 171 -13.29 12.11 -6.88
N GLY A 172 -12.27 11.99 -7.74
CA GLY A 172 -11.96 12.96 -8.78
C GLY A 172 -11.22 14.23 -8.33
N ARG A 173 -10.88 14.44 -7.05
CA ARG A 173 -10.10 15.63 -6.62
C ARG A 173 -8.66 15.66 -7.15
N PHE A 174 -8.16 14.54 -7.66
CA PHE A 174 -6.90 14.43 -8.41
C PHE A 174 -7.11 14.35 -9.92
N ALA A 175 -8.30 14.62 -10.46
CA ALA A 175 -8.57 14.48 -11.89
C ALA A 175 -7.69 15.39 -12.76
N ASP A 176 -7.33 16.57 -12.24
CA ASP A 176 -6.47 17.53 -12.94
C ASP A 176 -4.97 17.28 -12.70
N CYS A 177 -4.60 16.26 -11.92
CA CYS A 177 -3.23 15.82 -11.81
C CYS A 177 -2.78 15.19 -13.13
N ASP A 178 -1.72 15.72 -13.73
CA ASP A 178 -1.07 15.09 -14.87
C ASP A 178 0.12 14.23 -14.39
N PRO A 179 -0.05 12.89 -14.29
CA PRO A 179 1.03 12.01 -13.84
C PRO A 179 2.13 11.80 -14.89
N SER A 180 2.03 12.40 -16.08
CA SER A 180 3.07 12.33 -17.12
C SER A 180 4.17 13.37 -16.95
N LYS A 181 4.05 14.28 -15.96
CA LYS A 181 5.02 15.34 -15.67
C LYS A 181 6.05 14.88 -14.64
N ASP A 182 7.29 15.36 -14.79
CA ASP A 182 8.38 15.12 -13.83
C ASP A 182 8.06 15.72 -12.44
N GLU A 183 7.35 16.85 -12.41
CA GLU A 183 6.81 17.45 -11.20
C GLU A 183 5.27 17.50 -11.30
N ILE A 184 4.60 16.67 -10.49
CA ILE A 184 3.14 16.64 -10.44
C ILE A 184 2.66 17.70 -9.45
N LYS A 185 2.29 18.89 -9.96
CA LYS A 185 1.60 19.92 -9.16
C LYS A 185 0.10 19.76 -9.31
N CYS A 186 -0.56 19.41 -8.21
CA CYS A 186 -2.01 19.33 -8.16
C CYS A 186 -2.59 20.24 -7.10
N THR A 187 -3.72 20.88 -7.41
CA THR A 187 -4.60 21.45 -6.40
C THR A 187 -5.68 20.42 -6.10
N MET A 188 -5.69 19.89 -4.87
CA MET A 188 -6.82 19.09 -4.40
C MET A 188 -8.06 19.97 -4.32
N LYS A 189 -9.11 19.61 -5.07
CA LYS A 189 -10.42 20.29 -5.01
C LYS A 189 -11.30 19.75 -3.88
#